data_AF-A0A183G769-F1
#
_entry.id   AF-A0A183G769-F1
#
_cell.length_a   1.000
_cell.length_b   1.000
_cell.length_c   1.000
_cell.angle_alpha   90.00
_cell.angle_beta   90.00
_cell.angle_gamma   90.00
#
_symmetry.space_group_name_H-M   'P 1'
#
loop_
_entity.id
_entity.type
_entity.pdbx_description
1 polymer ?
#
loop_
_entity_poly.entity_id
_entity_poly.type
_entity_poly.pdbx_seq_one_letter_code
_entity_poly.pdbx_strand_id
1 'polypeptide(L)'
;MCHAAVWIVDGVRKDGHGPVWKKWAAQCMQRFQSLPVIARCHDYEIDAKFIYECGGCGQKVRRHTKSLDTDRIVCGVCKCRFTLTVRGRAKNAGDVAQLNPFARFVKENYAKHKGPGIKHGEVMRVLSRLFKEQNSAKAEDLEAPTNEAVIAVEAPDTLDLSILSIHD
;
A
#
# COMPACT_ATOMS: atom_id res chain seq x y z
N MET A 1 -10.27 -3.48 -14.25
CA MET A 1 -11.66 -3.41 -14.72
C MET A 1 -12.10 -4.65 -15.49
N CYS A 2 -11.33 -5.20 -16.45
CA CYS A 2 -11.73 -6.43 -17.15
C CYS A 2 -11.99 -7.62 -16.22
N HIS A 3 -11.21 -7.79 -15.13
CA HIS A 3 -11.50 -8.79 -14.08
C HIS A 3 -12.88 -8.64 -13.45
N ALA A 4 -13.30 -7.40 -13.16
CA ALA A 4 -14.62 -7.14 -12.58
C ALA A 4 -15.74 -7.50 -13.57
N ALA A 5 -15.56 -7.23 -14.87
CA ALA A 5 -16.51 -7.63 -15.90
C ALA A 5 -16.63 -9.18 -15.99
N VAL A 6 -15.50 -9.89 -16.00
CA VAL A 6 -15.48 -11.37 -15.98
C VAL A 6 -16.23 -11.92 -14.76
N TRP A 7 -16.06 -11.30 -13.60
CA TRP A 7 -16.72 -11.75 -12.38
C TRP A 7 -18.21 -11.42 -12.35
N ILE A 8 -18.58 -10.17 -12.60
CA ILE A 8 -19.95 -9.67 -12.41
C ILE A 8 -20.85 -10.04 -13.60
N VAL A 9 -20.34 -9.90 -14.84
CA VAL A 9 -21.15 -10.10 -16.06
C VAL A 9 -21.16 -11.56 -16.48
N ASP A 10 -20.01 -12.23 -16.53
CA ASP A 10 -19.95 -13.65 -16.95
C ASP A 10 -20.06 -14.63 -15.77
N GLY A 11 -20.03 -14.15 -14.52
CA GLY A 11 -20.14 -15.01 -13.33
C GLY A 11 -18.90 -15.87 -13.05
N VAL A 12 -17.77 -15.61 -13.72
CA VAL A 12 -16.57 -16.45 -13.65
C VAL A 12 -15.61 -15.91 -12.58
N ARG A 13 -15.46 -16.65 -11.47
CA ARG A 13 -14.72 -16.17 -10.28
C ARG A 13 -13.21 -16.42 -10.30
N LYS A 14 -12.72 -17.40 -11.08
CA LYS A 14 -11.34 -17.92 -10.97
C LYS A 14 -10.54 -17.95 -12.29
N ASP A 15 -10.94 -17.18 -13.30
CA ASP A 15 -10.32 -17.27 -14.64
C ASP A 15 -9.03 -16.46 -14.81
N GLY A 16 -8.66 -15.60 -13.85
CA GLY A 16 -7.46 -14.76 -13.97
C GLY A 16 -7.41 -14.04 -15.32
N HIS A 17 -6.40 -14.32 -16.14
CA HIS A 17 -6.26 -13.78 -17.51
C HIS A 17 -6.63 -14.79 -18.62
N GLY A 18 -7.65 -15.62 -18.37
CA GLY A 18 -8.16 -16.63 -19.29
C GLY A 18 -8.92 -16.07 -20.50
N PRO A 19 -9.59 -16.94 -21.29
CA PRO A 19 -10.26 -16.55 -22.53
C PRO A 19 -11.33 -15.46 -22.34
N VAL A 20 -12.08 -15.50 -21.23
CA VAL A 20 -13.16 -14.53 -20.96
C VAL A 20 -12.56 -13.15 -20.68
N TRP A 21 -11.48 -13.10 -19.89
CA TRP A 21 -10.73 -11.86 -19.66
C TRP A 21 -10.20 -11.26 -20.98
N LYS A 22 -9.66 -12.10 -21.87
CA LYS A 22 -9.14 -11.65 -23.19
C LYS A 22 -10.24 -11.06 -24.07
N LYS A 23 -11.44 -11.64 -24.04
CA LYS A 23 -12.62 -11.11 -24.75
C LYS A 23 -12.94 -9.68 -24.27
N TRP A 24 -13.01 -9.46 -22.96
CA TRP A 24 -13.26 -8.11 -22.41
C TRP A 24 -12.12 -7.13 -22.70
N ALA A 25 -10.87 -7.56 -22.59
CA ALA A 25 -9.74 -6.72 -22.94
C ALA A 25 -9.80 -6.27 -24.40
N ALA A 26 -10.11 -7.19 -25.32
CA ALA A 26 -10.28 -6.88 -26.74
C ALA A 26 -11.43 -5.91 -27.01
N GLN A 27 -12.59 -6.12 -26.38
CA GLN A 27 -13.73 -5.22 -26.49
C GLN A 27 -13.41 -3.81 -25.98
N CYS A 28 -12.73 -3.69 -24.84
CA CYS A 28 -12.28 -2.41 -24.31
C CYS A 28 -11.32 -1.71 -25.27
N MET A 29 -10.31 -2.42 -25.79
CA MET A 29 -9.35 -1.85 -26.73
C MET A 29 -10.01 -1.40 -28.04
N GLN A 30 -11.01 -2.14 -28.54
CA GLN A 30 -11.76 -1.76 -29.73
C GLN A 30 -12.59 -0.50 -29.50
N ARG A 31 -13.21 -0.37 -28.32
CA ARG A 31 -14.13 0.73 -27.99
C ARG A 31 -13.40 2.01 -27.57
N PHE A 32 -12.25 1.88 -26.93
CA PHE A 32 -11.46 2.98 -26.35
C PHE A 32 -10.07 3.02 -26.97
N GLN A 33 -10.01 3.35 -28.27
CA GLN A 33 -8.77 3.34 -29.05
C GLN A 33 -7.74 4.37 -28.60
N SER A 34 -8.15 5.39 -27.85
CA SER A 34 -7.24 6.39 -27.26
C SER A 34 -6.49 5.88 -26.02
N LEU A 35 -6.92 4.76 -25.43
CA LEU A 35 -6.27 4.16 -24.28
C LEU A 35 -5.11 3.25 -24.73
N PRO A 36 -4.07 3.10 -23.90
CA PRO A 36 -3.00 2.16 -24.17
C PRO A 36 -3.51 0.71 -24.19
N VAL A 37 -2.75 -0.15 -24.86
CA VAL A 37 -3.04 -1.59 -24.94
C VAL A 37 -3.13 -2.19 -23.54
N ILE A 38 -4.22 -2.91 -23.28
CA ILE A 38 -4.43 -3.58 -21.99
C ILE A 38 -3.55 -4.83 -21.93
N ALA A 39 -2.44 -4.74 -21.20
CA ALA A 39 -1.54 -5.85 -20.94
C ALA A 39 -2.00 -6.72 -19.74
N ARG A 40 -1.56 -7.99 -19.72
CA ARG A 40 -1.78 -8.89 -18.57
C ARG A 40 -0.89 -8.58 -17.37
N CYS A 41 0.29 -8.04 -17.64
CA CYS A 41 1.28 -7.68 -16.64
C CYS A 41 1.39 -6.16 -16.61
N HIS A 42 1.56 -5.61 -15.40
CA HIS A 42 1.87 -4.20 -15.23
C HIS A 42 3.29 -3.90 -15.70
N ASP A 43 3.50 -2.74 -16.30
CA ASP A 43 4.80 -2.27 -16.82
C ASP A 43 5.41 -1.15 -15.96
N TYR A 44 4.81 -0.83 -14.81
CA TYR A 44 5.30 0.22 -13.94
C TYR A 44 6.74 -0.03 -13.47
N GLU A 45 7.52 1.04 -13.43
CA GLU A 45 8.80 0.99 -12.75
C GLU A 45 8.59 0.95 -11.24
N ILE A 46 9.07 -0.13 -10.62
CA ILE A 46 8.97 -0.32 -9.17
C ILE A 46 10.33 -0.01 -8.57
N ASP A 47 10.40 0.94 -7.64
CA ASP A 47 11.59 1.06 -6.78
C ASP A 47 11.58 -0.04 -5.72
N ALA A 48 12.52 -0.97 -5.85
CA ALA A 48 12.56 -2.17 -5.03
C ALA A 48 13.96 -2.46 -4.51
N LYS A 49 14.00 -3.06 -3.31
CA LYS A 49 15.24 -3.40 -2.61
C LYS A 49 16.06 -4.46 -3.34
N PHE A 50 15.41 -5.47 -3.91
CA PHE A 50 16.08 -6.61 -4.53
C PHE A 50 15.98 -6.48 -6.05
N ILE A 51 17.14 -6.37 -6.69
CA ILE A 51 17.27 -6.25 -8.14
C ILE A 51 18.02 -7.46 -8.65
N TYR A 52 17.40 -8.20 -9.54
CA TYR A 52 17.98 -9.37 -10.19
C TYR A 52 18.37 -8.99 -11.61
N GLU A 53 19.66 -8.99 -11.91
CA GLU A 53 20.20 -8.60 -13.21
C GLU A 53 20.68 -9.84 -13.97
N CYS A 54 20.25 -9.99 -15.22
CA CYS A 54 20.68 -11.10 -16.05
C CYS A 54 22.14 -10.91 -16.47
N GLY A 55 22.99 -11.91 -16.23
CA GLY A 55 24.41 -11.84 -16.62
C GLY A 55 24.68 -11.89 -18.13
N GLY A 56 23.67 -12.18 -18.96
CA GLY A 56 23.82 -12.23 -20.42
C GLY A 56 23.28 -10.98 -21.11
N CYS A 57 21.97 -10.74 -21.00
CA CYS A 57 21.30 -9.63 -21.69
C CYS A 57 21.08 -8.38 -20.83
N GLY A 58 21.48 -8.38 -19.55
CA GLY A 58 21.31 -7.24 -18.65
C GLY A 58 19.86 -6.96 -18.21
N GLN A 59 18.89 -7.81 -18.58
CA GLN A 59 17.49 -7.63 -18.16
C GLN A 59 17.37 -7.61 -16.63
N LYS A 60 16.64 -6.63 -16.08
CA LYS A 60 16.46 -6.43 -14.64
C LYS A 60 15.07 -6.83 -14.18
N VAL A 61 14.99 -7.61 -13.11
CA VAL A 61 13.75 -7.94 -12.41
C VAL A 61 13.81 -7.35 -11.01
N ARG A 62 12.86 -6.48 -10.66
CA ARG A 62 12.80 -5.81 -9.36
C ARG A 62 11.74 -6.47 -8.46
N ARG A 63 12.07 -6.68 -7.17
CA ARG A 63 11.20 -7.31 -6.16
C ARG A 63 11.37 -6.67 -4.78
N HIS A 64 10.28 -6.52 -4.02
CA HIS A 64 10.31 -6.00 -2.64
C HIS A 64 10.83 -7.02 -1.62
N THR A 65 10.77 -8.31 -1.96
CA THR A 65 11.28 -9.44 -1.17
C THR A 65 12.31 -10.24 -1.96
N LYS A 66 13.16 -10.99 -1.27
CA LYS A 66 14.11 -11.94 -1.89
C LYS A 66 13.38 -13.23 -2.33
N SER A 67 12.44 -13.10 -3.26
CA SER A 67 11.54 -14.19 -3.68
C SER A 67 11.92 -14.86 -5.01
N LEU A 68 12.87 -14.31 -5.76
CA LEU A 68 13.37 -14.96 -6.98
C LEU A 68 14.59 -15.82 -6.62
N ASP A 69 14.43 -17.13 -6.83
CA ASP A 69 15.49 -18.12 -6.71
C ASP A 69 16.31 -18.16 -8.02
N THR A 70 17.55 -17.65 -7.97
CA THR A 70 18.46 -17.53 -9.12
C THR A 70 19.01 -18.87 -9.60
N ASP A 71 18.91 -19.93 -8.79
CA ASP A 71 19.38 -21.26 -9.15
C ASP A 71 18.33 -22.00 -9.98
N ARG A 72 17.05 -21.75 -9.71
CA ARG A 72 15.91 -22.34 -10.43
C ARG A 72 15.44 -21.52 -11.61
N ILE A 73 15.52 -20.19 -11.54
CA ILE A 73 14.95 -19.29 -12.54
C ILE A 73 16.07 -18.69 -13.40
N VAL A 74 15.93 -18.85 -14.71
CA VAL A 74 16.81 -18.26 -15.73
C VAL A 74 16.10 -17.15 -16.49
N CYS A 75 16.87 -16.31 -17.18
CA CYS A 75 16.33 -15.27 -18.03
C CYS A 75 15.43 -15.85 -19.12
N GLY A 76 14.23 -15.29 -19.29
CA GLY A 76 13.29 -15.71 -20.34
C GLY A 76 13.84 -15.51 -21.75
N VAL A 77 14.67 -14.47 -21.94
CA VAL A 77 15.23 -14.04 -23.24
C VAL A 77 16.47 -14.85 -23.61
N CYS A 78 17.55 -14.75 -22.83
CA CYS A 78 18.85 -15.33 -23.20
C CYS A 78 19.24 -16.59 -22.41
N LYS A 79 18.37 -17.07 -21.51
CA LYS A 79 18.57 -18.27 -20.66
C LYS A 79 19.77 -18.23 -19.69
N CYS A 80 20.50 -17.12 -19.59
CA CYS A 80 21.54 -16.92 -18.59
C CYS A 80 20.96 -16.77 -17.17
N ARG A 81 21.78 -17.01 -16.16
CA ARG A 81 21.42 -16.84 -14.74
C ARG A 81 21.31 -15.36 -14.35
N PHE A 82 20.57 -15.12 -13.28
CA PHE A 82 20.45 -13.82 -12.64
C PHE A 82 21.46 -13.68 -11.50
N THR A 83 21.98 -12.47 -11.31
CA THR A 83 22.74 -12.06 -10.13
C THR A 83 21.89 -11.11 -9.29
N LEU A 84 21.96 -11.24 -7.96
CA LEU A 84 21.18 -10.39 -7.04
C LEU A 84 22.01 -9.20 -6.57
N THR A 85 21.50 -7.99 -6.81
CA THR A 85 21.94 -6.75 -6.18
C THR A 85 20.90 -6.33 -5.13
N VAL A 86 21.34 -6.12 -3.89
CA VAL A 86 20.48 -5.62 -2.82
C VAL A 86 20.79 -4.13 -2.63
N ARG A 87 19.84 -3.26 -2.97
CA ARG A 87 19.92 -1.84 -2.62
C ARG A 87 19.89 -1.71 -1.10
N GLY A 88 20.94 -1.17 -0.52
CA GLY A 88 20.87 -0.66 0.84
C GLY A 88 19.82 0.45 0.87
N ARG A 89 18.98 0.51 1.92
CA ARG A 89 18.40 1.82 2.25
C ARG A 89 19.60 2.72 2.48
N ALA A 90 19.74 3.80 1.72
CA ALA A 90 20.59 4.89 2.14
C ALA A 90 20.06 5.29 3.53
N LYS A 91 20.74 4.83 4.58
CA LYS A 91 20.63 5.50 5.86
C LYS A 91 21.28 6.83 5.56
N ASN A 92 20.48 7.86 5.29
CA ASN A 92 20.99 9.22 5.39
C ASN A 92 21.57 9.28 6.80
N ALA A 93 22.90 9.24 6.92
CA ALA A 93 23.61 9.16 8.18
C ALA A 93 23.46 10.44 9.02
N GLY A 94 22.61 11.38 8.59
CA GLY A 94 22.24 12.59 9.30
C GLY A 94 20.74 12.91 9.33
N ASP A 95 19.86 12.03 8.84
CA ASP A 95 18.42 12.28 8.85
C ASP A 95 17.72 11.19 9.67
N VAL A 96 17.69 11.41 10.99
CA VAL A 96 16.82 10.65 11.88
C VAL A 96 15.41 11.00 11.45
N ALA A 97 14.85 10.24 10.51
CA ALA A 97 13.48 10.39 10.05
C ALA A 97 12.60 10.54 11.29
N GLN A 98 12.11 11.77 11.51
CA GLN A 98 11.37 12.08 12.73
C GLN A 98 10.18 11.13 12.75
N LEU A 99 10.16 10.23 13.73
CA LEU A 99 9.05 9.31 13.88
C LEU A 99 7.77 10.14 13.98
N ASN A 100 6.77 9.78 13.17
CA ASN A 100 5.42 10.34 13.28
C ASN A 100 5.03 10.38 14.78
N PRO A 101 4.40 11.45 15.28
CA PRO A 101 3.94 11.56 16.67
C PRO A 101 3.34 10.28 17.25
N PHE A 102 2.48 9.57 16.50
CA PHE A 102 1.91 8.29 16.95
C PHE A 102 2.97 7.18 17.06
N ALA A 103 3.87 7.08 16.07
CA ALA A 103 4.93 6.07 16.10
C ALA A 103 5.88 6.29 17.28
N ARG A 104 6.14 7.54 17.66
CA ARG A 104 6.89 7.90 18.87
C ARG A 104 6.13 7.48 20.13
N PHE A 105 4.84 7.83 20.22
CA PHE A 105 3.98 7.47 21.34
C PHE A 105 3.89 5.95 21.54
N VAL A 106 3.74 5.19 20.45
CA VAL A 106 3.75 3.72 20.49
C VAL A 106 5.10 3.22 21.01
N LYS A 107 6.23 3.75 20.52
CA LYS A 107 7.56 3.32 20.97
C LYS A 107 7.75 3.51 22.47
N GLU A 108 7.25 4.62 23.03
CA GLU A 108 7.40 4.96 24.45
C GLU A 108 6.45 4.16 25.37
N ASN A 109 5.26 3.78 24.87
CA ASN A 109 4.22 3.16 25.70
C ASN A 109 3.99 1.67 25.43
N TYR A 110 4.52 1.11 24.34
CA TYR A 110 4.29 -0.30 23.98
C TYR A 110 4.74 -1.26 25.07
N ALA A 111 5.94 -1.08 25.63
CA ALA A 111 6.46 -1.94 26.69
C ALA A 111 5.59 -1.91 27.96
N LYS A 112 4.95 -0.78 28.25
CA LYS A 112 4.08 -0.61 29.43
C LYS A 112 2.77 -1.41 29.30
N HIS A 113 2.25 -1.53 28.09
CA HIS A 113 0.98 -2.22 27.82
C HIS A 113 1.17 -3.66 27.30
N LYS A 114 2.41 -4.06 27.00
CA LYS A 114 2.75 -5.42 26.56
C LYS A 114 3.00 -6.32 27.79
N GLY A 115 1.91 -6.80 28.40
CA GLY A 115 1.95 -7.82 29.45
C GLY A 115 2.13 -9.26 28.91
N PRO A 116 2.47 -10.23 29.77
CA PRO A 116 2.48 -11.65 29.41
C PRO A 116 1.08 -12.09 28.97
N GLY A 117 0.97 -12.69 27.78
CA GLY A 117 -0.30 -13.17 27.22
C GLY A 117 -1.07 -12.17 26.33
N ILE A 118 -0.74 -10.87 26.36
CA ILE A 118 -1.44 -9.88 25.54
C ILE A 118 -0.93 -9.92 24.09
N LYS A 119 -1.84 -10.05 23.12
CA LYS A 119 -1.49 -10.07 21.68
C LYS A 119 -1.09 -8.68 21.19
N HIS A 120 -0.22 -8.61 20.18
CA HIS A 120 0.24 -7.34 19.62
C HIS A 120 -0.92 -6.43 19.16
N GLY A 121 -1.92 -6.98 18.48
CA GLY A 121 -3.06 -6.21 17.99
C GLY A 121 -3.91 -5.57 19.10
N GLU A 122 -3.95 -6.19 20.28
CA GLU A 122 -4.66 -5.65 21.44
C GLU A 122 -3.92 -4.45 22.05
N VAL A 123 -2.60 -4.56 22.18
CA VAL A 123 -1.74 -3.45 22.62
C VAL A 123 -1.87 -2.26 21.66
N MET A 124 -1.84 -2.49 20.35
CA MET A 124 -2.00 -1.42 19.36
C MET A 124 -3.37 -0.74 19.43
N ARG A 125 -4.44 -1.48 19.73
CA ARG A 125 -5.79 -0.91 19.91
C ARG A 125 -5.85 -0.02 21.15
N VAL A 126 -5.28 -0.45 22.26
CA VAL A 126 -5.20 0.35 23.50
C VAL A 126 -4.40 1.63 23.26
N LEU A 127 -3.22 1.53 22.64
CA LEU A 127 -2.37 2.69 22.36
C LEU A 127 -3.02 3.67 21.39
N SER A 128 -3.77 3.19 20.39
CA SER A 128 -4.48 4.06 19.44
C SER A 128 -5.56 4.88 20.14
N ARG A 129 -6.29 4.27 21.09
CA ARG A 129 -7.29 4.96 21.90
C ARG A 129 -6.64 6.00 22.83
N LEU A 130 -5.60 5.61 23.56
CA LEU A 130 -4.87 6.53 24.46
C LEU A 130 -4.25 7.70 23.70
N PHE A 131 -3.73 7.47 22.49
CA PHE A 131 -3.19 8.55 21.67
C PHE A 131 -4.28 9.51 21.18
N LYS A 132 -5.45 8.98 20.80
CA LYS A 132 -6.60 9.81 20.41
C LYS A 132 -7.08 10.68 21.59
N GLU A 133 -7.20 10.09 22.77
CA GLU A 133 -7.56 10.78 24.02
C GLU A 133 -6.52 11.85 24.39
N GLN A 134 -5.23 11.54 24.27
CA GLN A 134 -4.17 12.52 24.50
C GLN A 134 -4.22 13.67 23.48
N ASN A 135 -4.57 13.39 22.22
CA ASN A 135 -4.66 14.41 21.19
C ASN A 135 -5.93 15.26 21.32
N SER A 136 -7.04 14.72 21.85
CA SER A 136 -8.25 15.48 22.17
C SER A 136 -8.08 16.30 23.46
N ALA A 137 -7.51 15.73 24.52
CA ALA A 137 -7.24 16.45 25.78
C ALA A 137 -6.24 17.60 25.57
N LYS A 138 -5.26 17.42 24.68
CA LYS A 138 -4.31 18.47 24.31
C LYS A 138 -4.92 19.56 23.42
N ALA A 139 -6.06 19.29 22.78
CA ALA A 139 -6.85 20.32 22.10
C ALA A 139 -7.73 21.11 23.10
N GLU A 140 -8.24 20.46 24.14
CA GLU A 140 -9.05 21.09 25.19
C GLU A 140 -8.22 21.96 26.15
N ASP A 141 -6.95 21.63 26.43
CA ASP A 141 -6.05 22.46 27.26
C ASP A 141 -5.55 23.75 26.56
N LEU A 142 -5.82 23.93 25.26
CA LEU A 142 -5.55 25.17 24.51
C LEU A 142 -6.76 26.11 24.43
N GLU A 143 -7.94 25.69 24.92
CA GLU A 143 -9.17 26.48 24.95
C GLU A 143 -9.79 26.48 26.37
N ALA A 144 -9.26 27.33 27.25
CA ALA A 144 -9.95 27.77 28.47
C ALA A 144 -10.00 29.32 28.51
N PRO A 145 -11.06 29.93 29.09
CA PRO A 145 -11.94 30.82 28.33
C PRO A 145 -11.66 32.32 28.53
N THR A 146 -11.74 33.10 27.45
CA THR A 146 -12.09 34.52 27.52
C THR A 146 -13.49 34.70 26.93
N ASN A 147 -14.41 35.18 27.76
CA ASN A 147 -15.82 35.36 27.47
C ASN A 147 -16.14 36.37 26.36
N GLU A 148 -17.29 36.12 25.72
CA GLU A 148 -18.16 37.01 24.91
C GLU A 148 -17.73 37.33 23.46
N ALA A 149 -18.33 36.64 22.48
CA ALA A 149 -19.58 37.08 21.82
C ALA A 149 -19.95 36.16 20.64
N VAL A 150 -21.21 35.74 20.64
CA VAL A 150 -21.95 34.98 19.62
C VAL A 150 -21.95 35.63 18.24
N ILE A 151 -21.60 34.87 17.18
CA ILE A 151 -22.31 34.89 15.89
C ILE A 151 -22.28 33.47 15.30
N ALA A 152 -23.45 32.87 15.14
CA ALA A 152 -23.68 31.63 14.42
C ALA A 152 -23.56 31.87 12.91
N VAL A 153 -22.77 31.06 12.20
CA VAL A 153 -22.89 30.88 10.73
C VAL A 153 -22.64 29.40 10.40
N GLU A 154 -23.43 28.92 9.46
CA GLU A 154 -23.90 27.54 9.28
C GLU A 154 -22.88 26.53 8.70
N ALA A 155 -23.18 25.26 9.00
CA ALA A 155 -22.77 24.02 8.31
C ALA A 155 -22.76 24.11 6.78
N PRO A 156 -21.73 23.62 6.07
CA PRO A 156 -22.06 22.85 4.86
C PRO A 156 -21.52 21.42 4.94
N ASP A 157 -22.50 20.51 4.97
CA ASP A 157 -22.59 19.18 4.39
C ASP A 157 -21.33 18.32 4.25
N THR A 158 -21.37 17.25 5.02
CA THR A 158 -20.57 16.03 4.94
C THR A 158 -20.62 15.42 3.54
N LEU A 159 -19.48 15.34 2.85
CA LEU A 159 -19.32 14.40 1.74
C LEU A 159 -19.01 13.01 2.31
N ASP A 160 -20.02 12.14 2.21
CA ASP A 160 -19.95 10.72 2.54
C ASP A 160 -18.99 9.98 1.59
N LEU A 161 -17.82 9.60 2.11
CA LEU A 161 -16.79 8.85 1.40
C LEU A 161 -16.85 7.34 1.68
N SER A 162 -18.01 6.79 2.01
CA SER A 162 -18.17 5.37 2.36
C SER A 162 -18.29 4.39 1.19
N ILE A 163 -18.11 4.81 -0.08
CA ILE A 163 -18.38 3.95 -1.27
C ILE A 163 -17.15 3.33 -1.96
N LEU A 164 -15.91 3.46 -1.44
CA LEU A 164 -14.74 2.79 -2.05
C LEU A 164 -13.96 1.85 -1.13
N SER A 165 -14.67 1.01 -0.37
CA SER A 165 -14.08 -0.18 0.25
C SER A 165 -14.61 -1.45 -0.41
N ILE A 166 -13.84 -2.00 -1.36
CA ILE A 166 -14.00 -3.39 -1.80
C ILE A 166 -12.63 -4.05 -1.61
N HIS A 167 -12.44 -4.60 -0.41
CA HIS A 167 -11.49 -5.68 -0.17
C HIS A 167 -12.28 -7.00 -0.26
N ASP A 168 -12.02 -7.79 -1.30
CA ASP A 168 -11.66 -9.22 -1.29
C ASP A 168 -11.70 -9.79 -2.71
#